data_AF-A0A809PQG1-F1
#
_entry.id   AF-A0A809PQG1-F1
#
_cell.length_a   1.000
_cell.length_b   1.000
_cell.length_c   1.000
_cell.angle_alpha   90.00
_cell.angle_beta   90.00
_cell.angle_gamma   90.00
#
_symmetry.space_group_name_H-M   'P 1'
#
loop_
_entity.id
_entity.type
_entity.pdbx_description
1 polymer ?
#
loop_
_entity_poly.entity_id
_entity_poly.type
_entity_poly.pdbx_seq_one_letter_code
_entity_poly.pdbx_strand_id
1 'polypeptide(L)'
;MASEANFDVVFQKVISLWPASINVSNKKFHDNGGVTIPELSKTHDTVESAIYAMEDNGYLFKMDWAIFTVLHGSAKSQDQIVPANIDLEKLHEVFDRYLAPMA
;
A
#
# COMPACT_ATOMS: atom_id res chain seq x y z
N MET A 1 -12.19 1.83 -20.00
CA MET A 1 -11.24 0.83 -19.47
C MET A 1 -9.93 1.55 -19.24
N ALA A 2 -9.55 1.76 -17.97
CA ALA A 2 -8.19 2.23 -17.67
C ALA A 2 -7.26 1.06 -18.00
N SER A 3 -6.61 1.10 -19.17
CA SER A 3 -5.69 0.06 -19.62
C SER A 3 -4.48 -0.02 -18.68
N GLU A 4 -3.80 -1.16 -18.62
CA GLU A 4 -2.56 -1.42 -17.85
C GLU A 4 -1.57 -0.25 -17.83
N ALA A 5 -1.52 0.56 -18.89
CA ALA A 5 -0.74 1.79 -18.98
C ALA A 5 -1.01 2.81 -17.84
N ASN A 6 -2.14 2.73 -17.12
CA ASN A 6 -2.40 3.56 -15.94
C ASN A 6 -1.92 2.90 -14.64
N PHE A 7 -1.98 1.57 -14.52
CA PHE A 7 -1.53 0.89 -13.30
C PHE A 7 -0.03 1.08 -13.10
N ASP A 8 0.79 0.73 -14.08
CA ASP A 8 2.25 0.74 -13.94
C ASP A 8 2.76 2.14 -13.61
N VAL A 9 2.22 3.18 -14.28
CA VAL A 9 2.62 4.57 -14.05
C VAL A 9 2.25 5.02 -12.63
N VAL A 10 1.04 4.73 -12.18
CA VAL A 10 0.56 5.07 -10.84
C VAL A 10 1.35 4.29 -9.79
N PHE A 11 1.57 3.00 -10.02
CA PHE A 11 2.34 2.13 -9.13
C PHE A 11 3.78 2.63 -8.99
N GLN A 12 4.50 2.83 -10.10
CA GLN A 12 5.89 3.31 -10.07
C GLN A 12 5.99 4.66 -9.36
N LYS A 13 5.03 5.56 -9.58
CA LYS A 13 4.99 6.85 -8.90
C LYS A 13 4.81 6.70 -7.39
N VAL A 14 3.84 5.89 -6.93
CA VAL A 14 3.57 5.74 -5.50
C VAL A 14 4.64 4.91 -4.81
N ILE A 15 5.06 3.77 -5.37
CA ILE A 15 6.07 2.90 -4.75
C ILE A 15 7.43 3.60 -4.59
N SER A 16 7.73 4.60 -5.43
CA SER A 16 8.93 5.43 -5.26
C SER A 16 8.94 6.31 -4.01
N LEU A 17 7.76 6.55 -3.41
CA LEU A 17 7.59 7.28 -2.15
C LEU A 17 7.76 6.36 -0.93
N TRP A 18 7.58 5.06 -1.13
CA TRP A 18 7.78 4.06 -0.09
C TRP A 18 9.27 3.82 0.16
N PRO A 19 9.69 3.61 1.42
CA PRO A 19 11.07 3.31 1.73
C PRO A 19 11.49 1.95 1.17
N ALA A 20 12.77 1.77 0.90
CA ALA A 20 13.31 0.51 0.38
C ALA A 20 13.06 -0.69 1.31
N SER A 21 12.98 -0.47 2.62
CA SER A 21 12.59 -1.50 3.58
C SER A 21 11.94 -0.89 4.83
N ILE A 22 11.08 -1.68 5.48
CA ILE A 22 10.37 -1.32 6.72
C ILE A 22 10.59 -2.44 7.72
N ASN A 23 11.07 -2.11 8.91
CA ASN A 23 11.08 -3.03 10.04
C ASN A 23 9.69 -3.04 10.68
N VAL A 24 9.05 -4.20 10.70
CA VAL A 24 7.69 -4.43 11.20
C VAL A 24 7.65 -5.47 12.33
N SER A 25 8.79 -5.71 12.98
CA SER A 25 8.91 -6.65 14.10
C SER A 25 8.05 -6.25 15.31
N ASN A 26 7.80 -4.96 15.50
CA ASN A 26 6.94 -4.42 16.56
C ASN A 26 5.45 -4.52 16.17
N LYS A 27 4.90 -5.72 16.13
CA LYS A 27 3.50 -5.97 15.77
C LYS A 27 2.67 -6.49 16.95
N LYS A 28 1.44 -6.01 17.06
CA LYS A 28 0.47 -6.45 18.06
C LYS A 28 -0.66 -7.22 17.38
N PHE A 29 -0.76 -8.51 17.67
CA PHE A 29 -1.90 -9.32 17.26
C PHE A 29 -3.07 -9.11 18.23
N HIS A 30 -4.28 -9.12 17.68
CA HIS A 30 -5.53 -8.98 18.42
C HIS A 30 -6.35 -10.26 18.32
N ASP A 31 -7.23 -10.49 19.29
CA ASP A 31 -8.03 -11.72 19.40
C ASP A 31 -9.01 -11.93 18.23
N ASN A 32 -9.29 -10.87 17.45
CA ASN A 32 -10.12 -10.92 16.26
C ASN A 32 -9.35 -11.32 14.98
N GLY A 33 -8.08 -11.73 15.08
CA GLY A 33 -7.23 -12.06 13.93
C GLY A 33 -6.66 -10.83 13.19
N GLY A 34 -6.95 -9.64 13.71
CA GLY A 34 -6.32 -8.38 13.29
C GLY A 34 -4.90 -8.25 13.80
N VAL A 35 -4.13 -7.37 13.16
CA VAL A 35 -2.78 -7.01 13.59
C VAL A 35 -2.63 -5.50 13.49
N THR A 36 -1.95 -4.90 14.46
CA THR A 36 -1.49 -3.51 14.39
C THR A 36 0.01 -3.51 14.17
N ILE A 37 0.45 -2.75 13.19
CA ILE A 37 1.85 -2.65 12.76
C ILE A 37 2.20 -1.16 12.68
N PRO A 38 2.57 -0.53 13.81
CA PRO A 38 2.71 0.92 13.92
C PRO A 38 3.67 1.53 12.90
N GLU A 39 4.80 0.86 12.63
CA GLU A 39 5.81 1.32 11.68
C GLU A 39 5.28 1.34 10.24
N LEU A 40 4.41 0.39 9.89
CA LEU A 40 3.77 0.34 8.58
C LEU A 40 2.73 1.47 8.46
N SER A 41 1.91 1.69 9.49
CA SER A 41 0.94 2.80 9.53
C SER A 41 1.65 4.16 9.43
N LYS A 42 2.71 4.39 10.22
CA LYS A 42 3.49 5.63 10.16
C LYS A 42 4.10 5.87 8.78
N THR A 43 4.56 4.80 8.13
CA THR A 43 5.10 4.88 6.76
C THR A 43 4.01 5.29 5.78
N HIS A 44 2.84 4.66 5.86
CA HIS A 44 1.67 5.04 5.06
C HIS A 44 1.28 6.50 5.25
N ASP A 45 1.17 6.99 6.50
CA ASP A 45 0.84 8.41 6.78
C ASP A 45 1.86 9.37 6.13
N THR A 46 3.14 8.97 6.08
CA THR A 46 4.21 9.75 5.44
C THR A 46 4.05 9.79 3.92
N VAL A 47 3.73 8.64 3.30
CA VAL A 47 3.47 8.55 1.86
C VAL A 47 2.21 9.31 1.49
N GLU A 48 1.14 9.14 2.27
CA GLU A 48 -0.14 9.85 2.08
C GLU A 48 0.07 11.37 2.12
N SER A 49 0.85 11.87 3.08
CA SER A 49 1.23 13.29 3.17
C SER A 49 1.98 13.78 1.92
N ALA A 50 2.88 12.97 1.38
CA ALA A 50 3.61 13.30 0.15
C ALA A 50 2.68 13.33 -1.08
N ILE A 51 1.72 12.41 -1.16
CA ILE A 51 0.70 12.36 -2.21
C ILE A 51 -0.25 13.56 -2.12
N TYR A 52 -0.63 13.97 -0.91
CA TYR A 52 -1.50 15.12 -0.67
C TYR A 52 -0.92 16.42 -1.23
N ALA A 53 0.41 16.55 -1.24
CA ALA A 53 1.11 17.69 -1.83
C ALA A 53 1.15 17.68 -3.38
N MET A 54 0.64 16.64 -4.05
CA MET A 54 0.61 16.50 -5.51
C MET A 54 -0.76 16.88 -6.10
N GLU A 55 -0.77 17.44 -7.31
CA GLU A 55 -2.00 17.67 -8.09
C GLU A 55 -2.61 16.35 -8.61
N ASP A 56 -3.94 16.30 -8.75
CA ASP A 56 -4.71 15.14 -9.28
C ASP A 56 -4.38 13.79 -8.63
N ASN A 57 -4.42 13.75 -7.30
CA ASN A 57 -3.90 12.65 -6.48
C ASN A 57 -4.90 11.50 -6.18
N GLY A 58 -6.14 11.55 -6.67
CA GLY A 58 -7.18 10.55 -6.32
C GLY A 58 -6.79 9.10 -6.63
N TYR A 59 -6.13 8.86 -7.78
CA TYR A 59 -5.63 7.52 -8.13
C TYR A 59 -4.38 7.13 -7.35
N LEU A 60 -3.56 8.10 -6.96
CA LEU A 60 -2.36 7.88 -6.15
C LEU A 60 -2.74 7.42 -4.74
N PHE A 61 -3.74 8.05 -4.12
CA PHE A 61 -4.27 7.61 -2.82
C PHE A 61 -4.81 6.19 -2.87
N LYS A 62 -5.57 5.85 -3.91
CA LYS A 62 -6.09 4.48 -4.06
C LYS A 62 -4.97 3.44 -4.22
N MET A 63 -3.90 3.79 -4.93
CA MET A 63 -2.74 2.92 -5.08
C MET A 63 -1.97 2.79 -3.78
N ASP A 64 -1.79 3.88 -3.03
CA ASP A 64 -1.14 3.85 -1.72
C ASP A 64 -1.89 2.96 -0.72
N TRP A 65 -3.22 3.10 -0.65
CA TRP A 65 -4.09 2.22 0.13
C TRP A 65 -4.00 0.75 -0.31
N ALA A 66 -3.88 0.51 -1.62
CA ALA A 66 -3.70 -0.84 -2.15
C ALA A 66 -2.36 -1.45 -1.74
N ILE A 67 -1.26 -0.69 -1.87
CA ILE A 67 0.08 -1.07 -1.42
C ILE A 67 0.06 -1.37 0.09
N PHE A 68 -0.44 -0.42 0.90
CA PHE A 68 -0.55 -0.59 2.35
C PHE A 68 -1.30 -1.88 2.71
N THR A 69 -2.44 -2.15 2.07
CA THR A 69 -3.25 -3.34 2.34
C THR A 69 -2.49 -4.64 2.05
N VAL A 70 -1.79 -4.72 0.92
CA VAL A 70 -1.00 -5.91 0.57
C VAL A 70 0.18 -6.09 1.53
N LEU A 71 0.94 -5.03 1.80
CA LEU A 71 2.08 -5.07 2.72
C LEU A 71 1.66 -5.45 4.14
N HIS A 72 0.52 -4.92 4.60
CA HIS A 72 -0.04 -5.23 5.92
C HIS A 72 -0.42 -6.71 6.04
N GLY A 73 -0.92 -7.32 4.95
CA GLY A 73 -1.15 -8.75 4.86
C GLY A 73 0.15 -9.56 5.02
N SER A 74 1.20 -9.20 4.28
CA SER A 74 2.50 -9.88 4.30
C SER A 74 3.25 -9.74 5.63
N ALA A 75 3.10 -8.59 6.29
CA ALA A 75 3.76 -8.28 7.56
C ALA A 75 3.26 -9.14 8.74
N LYS A 76 2.14 -9.87 8.58
CA LYS A 76 1.70 -10.86 9.57
C LYS A 76 2.74 -11.96 9.80
N SER A 77 3.43 -12.38 8.75
CA SER A 77 4.41 -13.49 8.79
C SER A 77 5.87 -13.05 8.65
N GLN A 78 6.14 -11.74 8.54
CA GLN A 78 7.46 -11.20 8.28
C GLN A 78 7.80 -10.10 9.28
N ASP A 79 9.07 -9.95 9.64
CA ASP A 79 9.55 -8.89 10.53
C ASP A 79 10.20 -7.73 9.76
N GLN A 80 10.43 -7.93 8.47
CA GLN A 80 10.92 -6.91 7.55
C GLN A 80 10.13 -7.02 6.25
N ILE A 81 9.73 -5.87 5.72
CA ILE A 81 9.02 -5.73 4.44
C ILE A 81 9.90 -4.95 3.48
N VAL A 82 9.98 -5.41 2.23
CA VAL A 82 10.59 -4.69 1.11
C VAL A 82 9.46 -4.34 0.14
N PRO A 83 8.94 -3.10 0.13
CA PRO A 83 7.80 -2.72 -0.69
C PRO A 83 7.98 -3.03 -2.19
N ALA A 84 9.21 -2.95 -2.71
CA ALA A 84 9.52 -3.30 -4.09
C ALA A 84 9.27 -4.80 -4.44
N ASN A 85 9.21 -5.68 -3.44
CA ASN A 85 8.91 -7.11 -3.60
C ASN A 85 7.41 -7.42 -3.39
N ILE A 86 6.56 -6.41 -3.47
CA ILE A 86 5.11 -6.57 -3.36
C ILE A 86 4.58 -7.56 -4.39
N ASP A 87 3.62 -8.38 -3.98
CA ASP A 87 2.88 -9.26 -4.88
C ASP A 87 2.00 -8.40 -5.80
N LEU A 88 2.43 -8.26 -7.06
CA LEU A 88 1.78 -7.40 -8.05
C LEU A 88 0.39 -7.93 -8.45
N GLU A 89 0.20 -9.25 -8.53
CA GLU A 89 -1.09 -9.84 -8.86
C GLU A 89 -2.13 -9.46 -7.78
N LYS A 90 -1.75 -9.65 -6.52
CA LYS A 90 -2.59 -9.26 -5.39
C LYS A 90 -2.81 -7.75 -5.31
N LEU A 91 -1.78 -6.96 -5.65
CA LEU A 91 -1.89 -5.50 -5.68
C LEU A 91 -2.90 -5.03 -6.73
N HIS A 92 -2.88 -5.61 -7.93
CA HIS A 92 -3.88 -5.36 -8.96
C HIS A 92 -5.30 -5.63 -8.45
N GLU A 93 -5.54 -6.81 -7.87
CA GLU A 93 -6.86 -7.17 -7.32
C GLU A 93 -7.35 -6.20 -6.23
N VAL A 94 -6.45 -5.73 -5.38
CA VAL A 94 -6.80 -4.76 -4.33
C VAL A 94 -7.07 -3.39 -4.94
N PHE A 95 -6.24 -2.94 -5.87
CA PHE A 95 -6.39 -1.64 -6.51
C PHE A 95 -7.68 -1.53 -7.31
N ASP A 96 -8.03 -2.58 -8.08
CA ASP A 96 -9.29 -2.63 -8.83
C ASP A 96 -10.52 -2.53 -7.92
N ARG A 97 -10.46 -3.13 -6.72
CA ARG A 97 -11.52 -2.99 -5.70
C ARG A 97 -11.68 -1.55 -5.23
N TYR A 98 -10.61 -0.78 -5.11
CA TYR A 98 -10.67 0.65 -4.77
C TYR A 98 -11.10 1.54 -5.95
N LEU A 99 -10.99 1.05 -7.19
CA LEU A 99 -11.47 1.73 -8.38
C LEU A 99 -12.96 1.50 -8.65
N ALA A 100 -13.49 0.36 -8.23
CA ALA A 100 -14.91 0.07 -8.35
C ALA A 100 -15.76 1.14 -7.62
N PRO A 101 -16.83 1.68 -8.23
CA PRO A 101 -17.77 2.53 -7.51
C PRO A 101 -18.35 1.71 -6.34
N MET A 102 -18.35 2.28 -5.14
CA MET A 102 -19.06 1.67 -4.01
C MET A 102 -20.51 1.47 -4.44
N ALA A 103 -20.94 0.20 -4.55
CA ALA A 103 -22.29 -0.18 -4.90
C ALA A 103 -23.29 0.21 -3.80
#